data_AF-A0A1E5VUF3-F1
#
_entry.id   AF-A0A1E5VUF3-F1
#
_cell.length_a   1.000
_cell.length_b   1.000
_cell.length_c   1.000
_cell.angle_alpha   90.00
_cell.angle_beta   90.00
_cell.angle_gamma   90.00
#
_symmetry.space_group_name_H-M   'P 1'
#
loop_
_entity.id
_entity.type
_entity.pdbx_description
1 polymer ?
#
loop_
_entity_poly.entity_id
_entity_poly.type
_entity_poly.pdbx_seq_one_letter_code
_entity_poly.pdbx_strand_id
1 'polypeptide(L)'
;MSGDVHALTGSLLDKASSLCGLHIQCSVFVLIAEDSASRLTVGAWNQLQHGDLLSFSWRTGLLKYQLQHGNLASFSWPANWTLEEPAAGLPVEYASIDIPGTCGLEAPYVPESGGGHQQLVEYYYYSASAAAASRHNVTSEKAGESQMSSDGDVDGEAKISNDSHARSVVKQVVGEFKADIDMMVGKMHRYPACLGAVDKCYSMPRIVAIGPYHHGLDHLMQVEKVKHAAACLCVKRSGRLLEELYEAVASTSDNVRHLYDKDVMAGIGYDDFRCMMFFDACFLVQYMLMRVTPRDEIDDESLHSFLSPNRIDIFHDVMLLENQLPWKVVETVMSFMSASSLSKRFVRRMRHCMMPDYRHELPQRKPFIWYEGYRPPHLLGLLRYYIVGRSDDIEYTSSIPKNISISVSAMELAEIGIKLTANKTMELADMRLINQVGTLFAELSLPPLSLDRDCASHLVNMAALELCMVKSFSEAKPRYSAVCSYLLLLAMLVYRVEDVHELRLRGLLVGGSGLTNEEALRFFTSFQGLRLGSYYYHIMVQIERYRDRSRMKTMLLTSFHNHKKTIAAVVSGIGVVATIIGTLVGMLVRLKSLKA
;
A
#
# COMPACT_ATOMS: atom_id res chain seq x y z
N MET A 1 -9.99 26.01 -70.56
CA MET A 1 -9.68 27.46 -70.59
C MET A 1 -9.91 27.99 -69.19
N SER A 2 -8.90 28.72 -68.66
CA SER A 2 -8.91 29.67 -67.52
C SER A 2 -9.72 29.30 -66.26
N GLY A 3 -9.15 29.28 -65.06
CA GLY A 3 -8.35 30.36 -64.50
C GLY A 3 -9.18 31.08 -63.42
N ASP A 4 -8.89 30.72 -62.17
CA ASP A 4 -8.66 31.62 -61.03
C ASP A 4 -9.68 32.72 -60.62
N VAL A 5 -10.17 32.54 -59.39
CA VAL A 5 -9.88 33.38 -58.20
C VAL A 5 -10.85 34.51 -57.78
N HIS A 6 -11.13 34.49 -56.46
CA HIS A 6 -11.72 35.50 -55.54
C HIS A 6 -13.23 35.80 -55.73
N ALA A 7 -14.08 35.89 -54.69
CA ALA A 7 -13.89 36.32 -53.31
C ALA A 7 -15.02 35.79 -52.40
N LEU A 8 -14.87 36.00 -51.08
CA LEU A 8 -15.83 35.82 -49.96
C LEU A 8 -15.63 34.58 -49.10
N THR A 9 -14.65 34.64 -48.18
CA THR A 9 -14.86 34.24 -46.77
C THR A 9 -13.79 34.91 -45.90
N GLY A 10 -13.99 36.19 -45.62
CA GLY A 10 -13.27 36.93 -44.59
C GLY A 10 -14.29 37.68 -43.76
N SER A 11 -14.78 37.05 -42.69
CA SER A 11 -15.51 37.64 -41.55
C SER A 11 -16.46 36.60 -40.94
N LEU A 12 -15.91 35.66 -40.16
CA LEU A 12 -16.64 34.90 -39.11
C LEU A 12 -15.67 34.05 -38.26
N LEU A 13 -14.45 34.55 -38.02
CA LEU A 13 -13.41 33.85 -37.26
C LEU A 13 -12.70 34.80 -36.28
N ASP A 14 -13.48 35.65 -35.60
CA ASP A 14 -12.94 36.56 -34.57
C ASP A 14 -13.80 36.66 -33.29
N LYS A 15 -14.73 35.72 -33.07
CA LYS A 15 -15.46 35.60 -31.79
C LYS A 15 -15.76 34.15 -31.43
N ALA A 16 -14.73 33.39 -31.08
CA ALA A 16 -14.86 32.16 -30.29
C ALA A 16 -13.55 31.74 -29.61
N SER A 17 -12.73 32.70 -29.15
CA SER A 17 -11.63 32.46 -28.20
C SER A 17 -12.10 32.76 -26.77
N SER A 18 -13.05 31.97 -26.29
CA SER A 18 -13.39 31.88 -24.86
C SER A 18 -14.22 30.62 -24.65
N LEU A 19 -13.71 29.75 -23.78
CA LEU A 19 -14.30 28.49 -23.28
C LEU A 19 -14.05 27.22 -24.12
N CYS A 20 -13.52 26.21 -23.40
CA CYS A 20 -13.43 24.77 -23.74
C CYS A 20 -12.34 24.34 -24.72
N GLY A 21 -11.10 24.20 -24.22
CA GLY A 21 -10.07 23.37 -24.83
C GLY A 21 -10.29 21.88 -24.49
N LEU A 22 -10.93 21.13 -25.39
CA LEU A 22 -10.82 19.67 -25.45
C LEU A 22 -9.80 19.31 -26.53
N HIS A 23 -8.69 18.70 -26.14
CA HIS A 23 -7.73 18.10 -27.08
C HIS A 23 -8.11 16.62 -27.27
N ILE A 24 -8.45 16.27 -28.51
CA ILE A 24 -8.66 14.89 -28.98
C ILE A 24 -7.28 14.24 -29.17
N GLN A 25 -7.01 13.14 -28.46
CA GLN A 25 -5.81 12.32 -28.62
C GLN A 25 -6.05 11.27 -29.73
N CYS A 26 -5.23 11.28 -30.77
CA CYS A 26 -5.12 10.16 -31.72
C CYS A 26 -4.32 9.02 -31.06
N SER A 27 -4.97 7.87 -30.84
CA SER A 27 -4.32 6.64 -30.40
C SER A 27 -3.57 5.99 -31.56
N VAL A 28 -2.25 5.83 -31.42
CA VAL A 28 -1.44 4.94 -32.27
C VAL A 28 -1.37 3.59 -31.56
N PHE A 29 -1.93 2.55 -32.17
CA PHE A 29 -1.76 1.17 -31.75
C PHE A 29 -0.38 0.67 -32.20
N VAL A 30 0.45 0.22 -31.26
CA VAL A 30 1.67 -0.57 -31.55
C VAL A 30 1.35 -2.03 -31.22
N LEU A 31 1.28 -2.87 -32.25
CA LEU A 31 1.31 -4.33 -32.12
C LEU A 31 2.78 -4.75 -32.01
N ILE A 32 3.16 -5.34 -30.87
CA ILE A 32 4.44 -6.04 -30.69
C ILE A 32 4.19 -7.50 -31.04
N ALA A 33 4.90 -8.00 -32.05
CA ALA A 33 5.09 -9.43 -32.26
C ALA A 33 6.51 -9.78 -31.79
N GLU A 34 6.61 -10.70 -30.85
CA GLU A 34 7.87 -11.34 -30.45
C GLU A 34 8.35 -12.27 -31.58
N ASP A 35 9.59 -12.10 -32.05
CA ASP A 35 10.55 -13.20 -31.98
C ASP A 35 12.01 -12.70 -32.05
N SER A 36 12.83 -13.49 -31.40
CA SER A 36 14.24 -13.43 -31.05
C SER A 36 15.22 -13.30 -32.22
N ALA A 37 16.11 -12.30 -32.14
CA ALA A 37 17.57 -12.41 -32.35
C ALA A 37 18.23 -11.03 -32.62
N SER A 38 19.08 -10.62 -31.68
CA SER A 38 20.36 -9.93 -31.92
C SER A 38 20.41 -8.57 -32.63
N ARG A 39 20.75 -7.55 -31.82
CA ARG A 39 21.59 -6.36 -32.10
C ARG A 39 21.05 -5.37 -33.14
N LEU A 40 20.81 -4.13 -32.70
CA LEU A 40 21.29 -2.94 -33.43
C LEU A 40 21.41 -1.72 -32.50
N THR A 41 22.58 -1.11 -32.61
CA THR A 41 23.09 0.13 -32.00
C THR A 41 22.21 1.35 -32.32
N VAL A 42 21.82 2.12 -31.29
CA VAL A 42 21.25 3.46 -31.47
C VAL A 42 22.38 4.49 -31.42
N GLY A 43 22.81 4.94 -32.60
CA GLY A 43 23.62 6.14 -32.79
C GLY A 43 22.73 7.33 -33.14
N ALA A 44 22.90 8.41 -32.37
CA ALA A 44 22.62 9.82 -32.63
C ALA A 44 21.55 10.19 -33.69
N TRP A 45 20.43 10.77 -33.25
CA TRP A 45 19.69 11.78 -34.02
C TRP A 45 19.27 12.95 -33.12
N ASN A 46 20.03 14.04 -33.21
CA ASN A 46 19.60 15.38 -32.83
C ASN A 46 18.97 16.04 -34.07
N GLN A 47 17.95 16.87 -33.83
CA GLN A 47 17.36 17.86 -34.74
C GLN A 47 16.67 17.35 -36.02
N LEU A 48 15.33 17.38 -36.01
CA LEU A 48 14.54 17.78 -37.18
C LEU A 48 13.48 18.79 -36.75
N GLN A 49 13.59 20.00 -37.28
CA GLN A 49 12.61 21.07 -37.18
C GLN A 49 11.44 20.82 -38.13
N HIS A 50 10.27 21.34 -37.75
CA HIS A 50 9.02 21.54 -38.49
C HIS A 50 8.96 21.10 -39.98
N GLY A 51 8.05 20.16 -40.23
CA GLY A 51 7.23 20.10 -41.43
C GLY A 51 7.77 19.24 -42.56
N ASP A 52 7.42 17.94 -42.55
CA ASP A 52 7.32 17.11 -43.77
C ASP A 52 6.30 15.97 -43.56
N LEU A 53 5.39 15.80 -44.52
CA LEU A 53 4.30 14.83 -44.57
C LEU A 53 4.81 13.46 -45.04
N LEU A 54 4.59 12.40 -44.26
CA LEU A 54 4.79 11.01 -44.70
C LEU A 54 3.46 10.42 -45.19
N SER A 55 3.39 10.03 -46.47
CA SER A 55 2.27 9.24 -47.02
C SER A 55 2.63 7.75 -47.07
N PHE A 56 1.74 6.88 -46.60
CA PHE A 56 1.87 5.43 -46.73
C PHE A 56 0.83 4.87 -47.70
N SER A 57 1.25 4.01 -48.62
CA SER A 57 0.38 3.22 -49.51
C SER A 57 0.82 1.76 -49.49
N TRP A 58 -0.10 0.85 -49.20
CA TRP A 58 0.14 -0.59 -49.16
C TRP A 58 -0.48 -1.28 -50.38
N ARG A 59 0.35 -1.75 -51.32
CA ARG A 59 0.02 -2.88 -52.20
C ARG A 59 1.29 -3.67 -52.53
N THR A 60 1.21 -4.97 -52.24
CA THR A 60 2.07 -6.06 -52.76
C THR A 60 3.58 -5.87 -52.65
N GLY A 61 4.13 -6.17 -51.46
CA GLY A 61 5.31 -7.03 -51.34
C GLY A 61 6.65 -6.58 -51.92
N LEU A 62 6.96 -5.28 -52.01
CA LEU A 62 8.30 -4.76 -52.37
C LEU A 62 8.52 -3.38 -51.72
N LEU A 63 9.49 -3.25 -50.80
CA LEU A 63 9.92 -1.96 -50.29
C LEU A 63 11.02 -1.40 -51.22
N LYS A 64 10.75 -0.31 -51.95
CA LYS A 64 11.77 0.45 -52.69
C LYS A 64 12.05 1.75 -51.94
N TYR A 65 13.29 1.95 -51.52
CA TYR A 65 13.79 3.26 -51.10
C TYR A 65 14.34 3.99 -52.32
N GLN A 66 13.85 5.20 -52.60
CA GLN A 66 14.45 6.10 -53.58
C GLN A 66 15.11 7.25 -52.81
N LEU A 67 16.45 7.20 -52.69
CA LEU A 67 17.25 8.37 -52.31
C LEU A 67 17.47 9.20 -53.59
N GLN A 68 17.11 10.48 -53.55
CA GLN A 68 17.69 11.44 -54.51
C GLN A 68 19.20 11.49 -54.21
N HIS A 69 20.00 11.16 -55.22
CA HIS A 69 21.45 10.92 -55.22
C HIS A 69 21.85 9.47 -54.94
N GLY A 70 22.25 8.79 -56.02
CA GLY A 70 22.30 7.33 -56.12
C GLY A 70 23.58 6.63 -55.65
N ASN A 71 23.40 5.36 -55.30
CA ASN A 71 24.18 4.24 -55.82
C ASN A 71 23.43 2.93 -55.52
N LEU A 72 23.39 2.02 -56.50
CA LEU A 72 22.75 0.71 -56.44
C LEU A 72 23.65 -0.30 -55.70
N ALA A 73 23.09 -1.06 -54.76
CA ALA A 73 23.69 -2.31 -54.30
C ALA A 73 22.60 -3.38 -54.16
N SER A 74 22.73 -4.47 -54.92
CA SER A 74 21.88 -5.65 -54.90
C SER A 74 22.57 -6.78 -54.15
N PHE A 75 21.85 -7.52 -53.29
CA PHE A 75 22.31 -8.82 -52.80
C PHE A 75 21.15 -9.83 -52.75
N SER A 76 21.45 -11.05 -53.21
CA SER A 76 20.55 -12.20 -53.40
C SER A 76 20.61 -13.20 -52.23
N TRP A 77 19.51 -13.95 -52.04
CA TRP A 77 19.30 -14.97 -51.01
C TRP A 77 19.91 -16.34 -51.36
N PRO A 78 20.14 -17.22 -50.37
CA PRO A 78 20.05 -18.66 -50.55
C PRO A 78 18.82 -19.28 -49.87
N ALA A 79 18.24 -20.28 -50.54
CA ALA A 79 17.01 -21.00 -50.22
C ALA A 79 17.20 -22.16 -49.22
N ASN A 80 16.22 -22.36 -48.33
CA ASN A 80 15.57 -23.64 -48.02
C ASN A 80 14.62 -23.49 -46.81
N TRP A 81 13.32 -23.48 -47.06
CA TRP A 81 12.27 -23.66 -46.05
C TRP A 81 11.14 -24.49 -46.66
N THR A 82 10.82 -25.61 -46.02
CA THR A 82 9.63 -26.43 -46.30
C THR A 82 8.50 -26.04 -45.35
N LEU A 83 7.30 -26.05 -45.90
CA LEU A 83 6.04 -25.50 -45.39
C LEU A 83 5.26 -26.56 -44.58
N GLU A 84 4.76 -26.22 -43.39
CA GLU A 84 3.57 -26.88 -42.79
C GLU A 84 2.64 -25.82 -42.16
N GLU A 85 1.35 -25.96 -42.44
CA GLU A 85 0.23 -25.05 -42.07
C GLU A 85 -0.27 -25.25 -40.62
N PRO A 86 -0.95 -24.25 -40.01
CA PRO A 86 -1.42 -24.32 -38.63
C PRO A 86 -2.81 -24.98 -38.50
N ALA A 87 -2.96 -25.85 -37.51
CA ALA A 87 -4.25 -26.45 -37.13
C ALA A 87 -5.08 -25.51 -36.23
N ALA A 88 -6.37 -25.47 -36.51
CA ALA A 88 -7.41 -24.70 -35.84
C ALA A 88 -7.89 -25.32 -34.50
N GLY A 89 -8.46 -24.48 -33.62
CA GLY A 89 -9.49 -24.91 -32.65
C GLY A 89 -9.38 -24.34 -31.24
N LEU A 90 -10.16 -23.30 -30.96
CA LEU A 90 -10.63 -22.93 -29.60
C LEU A 90 -12.16 -22.98 -29.61
N PRO A 91 -12.84 -23.56 -28.60
CA PRO A 91 -14.23 -23.28 -28.34
C PRO A 91 -14.38 -22.22 -27.24
N VAL A 92 -15.30 -21.30 -27.53
CA VAL A 92 -15.90 -20.31 -26.64
C VAL A 92 -17.06 -20.99 -25.89
N GLU A 93 -17.18 -20.78 -24.58
CA GLU A 93 -18.45 -21.01 -23.87
C GLU A 93 -18.83 -19.80 -23.00
N TYR A 94 -20.11 -19.47 -23.07
CA TYR A 94 -20.83 -18.37 -22.43
C TYR A 94 -21.94 -19.01 -21.58
N ALA A 95 -22.05 -18.68 -20.29
CA ALA A 95 -23.28 -18.70 -19.48
C ALA A 95 -22.92 -18.20 -18.06
N SER A 96 -23.38 -17.02 -17.63
CA SER A 96 -24.70 -16.69 -17.04
C SER A 96 -24.78 -16.96 -15.54
N ILE A 97 -25.20 -15.91 -14.83
CA ILE A 97 -25.31 -15.70 -13.39
C ILE A 97 -26.36 -16.62 -12.75
N ASP A 98 -26.07 -17.15 -11.56
CA ASP A 98 -27.04 -17.31 -10.45
C ASP A 98 -26.32 -17.54 -9.09
N ILE A 99 -26.88 -16.92 -8.03
CA ILE A 99 -26.60 -17.04 -6.58
C ILE A 99 -28.00 -17.24 -5.96
N PRO A 100 -28.27 -18.07 -4.90
CA PRO A 100 -27.47 -18.23 -3.67
C PRO A 100 -27.40 -19.62 -3.00
N GLY A 101 -26.38 -19.78 -2.13
CA GLY A 101 -26.62 -20.27 -0.75
C GLY A 101 -25.98 -21.60 -0.31
N THR A 102 -25.32 -21.53 0.85
CA THR A 102 -24.97 -22.61 1.82
C THR A 102 -23.72 -23.49 1.60
N CYS A 103 -23.05 -23.74 2.74
CA CYS A 103 -21.71 -24.27 2.95
C CYS A 103 -21.42 -25.66 2.36
N GLY A 104 -20.21 -25.81 1.84
CA GLY A 104 -19.51 -27.09 1.63
C GLY A 104 -18.04 -26.83 1.37
N LEU A 105 -17.15 -27.44 2.16
CA LEU A 105 -15.70 -27.44 1.92
C LEU A 105 -15.41 -28.32 0.69
N GLU A 106 -14.95 -27.73 -0.40
CA GLU A 106 -14.27 -28.44 -1.48
C GLU A 106 -12.89 -27.82 -1.72
N ALA A 107 -11.87 -28.68 -1.75
CA ALA A 107 -10.47 -28.31 -1.87
C ALA A 107 -10.14 -27.85 -3.31
N PRO A 108 -9.32 -26.80 -3.53
CA PRO A 108 -8.91 -26.46 -4.87
C PRO A 108 -7.74 -27.34 -5.34
N TYR A 109 -7.95 -27.87 -6.55
CA TYR A 109 -6.98 -28.43 -7.47
C TYR A 109 -5.75 -27.52 -7.65
N VAL A 110 -4.53 -28.08 -7.50
CA VAL A 110 -3.25 -27.37 -7.66
C VAL A 110 -2.60 -27.80 -8.99
N PRO A 111 -2.24 -26.88 -9.89
CA PRO A 111 -1.38 -27.19 -11.03
C PRO A 111 0.09 -27.29 -10.57
N GLU A 112 0.76 -28.37 -10.94
CA GLU A 112 2.19 -28.60 -10.69
C GLU A 112 3.08 -27.63 -11.50
N SER A 113 3.97 -26.90 -10.83
CA SER A 113 5.29 -26.51 -11.35
C SER A 113 6.09 -25.77 -10.27
N GLY A 114 7.30 -26.27 -9.97
CA GLY A 114 8.33 -25.56 -9.19
C GLY A 114 8.83 -26.32 -7.95
N GLY A 115 9.47 -27.47 -8.18
CA GLY A 115 10.02 -28.34 -7.15
C GLY A 115 11.09 -27.65 -6.30
N GLY A 116 10.86 -27.65 -4.98
CA GLY A 116 11.86 -27.22 -3.99
C GLY A 116 11.30 -27.25 -2.57
N HIS A 117 10.05 -26.85 -2.37
CA HIS A 117 9.43 -26.81 -1.03
C HIS A 117 8.67 -28.09 -0.67
N GLN A 118 8.15 -28.82 -1.65
CA GLN A 118 7.44 -30.08 -1.42
C GLN A 118 8.40 -31.21 -1.02
N GLN A 119 9.63 -31.21 -1.57
CA GLN A 119 10.68 -32.19 -1.24
C GLN A 119 11.18 -32.10 0.20
N LEU A 120 11.30 -30.89 0.77
CA LEU A 120 11.79 -30.75 2.16
C LEU A 120 10.75 -31.25 3.16
N VAL A 121 9.47 -30.89 2.99
CA VAL A 121 8.39 -31.35 3.87
C VAL A 121 8.17 -32.86 3.74
N GLU A 122 8.21 -33.42 2.52
CA GLU A 122 8.14 -34.86 2.31
C GLU A 122 9.36 -35.60 2.89
N TYR A 123 10.57 -35.05 2.78
CA TYR A 123 11.78 -35.65 3.35
C TYR A 123 11.72 -35.76 4.88
N TYR A 124 11.20 -34.74 5.57
CA TYR A 124 10.99 -34.77 7.03
C TYR A 124 9.86 -35.71 7.44
N TYR A 125 8.81 -35.86 6.62
CA TYR A 125 7.71 -36.79 6.90
C TYR A 125 8.11 -38.26 6.67
N TYR A 126 8.89 -38.55 5.61
CA TYR A 126 9.40 -39.89 5.31
C TYR A 126 10.48 -40.35 6.29
N SER A 127 11.36 -39.46 6.74
CA SER A 127 12.39 -39.83 7.73
C SER A 127 11.80 -40.14 9.11
N ALA A 128 10.75 -39.42 9.54
CA ALA A 128 10.03 -39.70 10.79
C ALA A 128 9.24 -41.02 10.74
N SER A 129 8.63 -41.35 9.60
CA SER A 129 7.88 -42.59 9.41
C SER A 129 8.78 -43.83 9.22
N ALA A 130 9.92 -43.69 8.55
CA ALA A 130 10.92 -44.75 8.42
C ALA A 130 11.56 -45.15 9.78
N ALA A 131 11.75 -44.18 10.68
CA ALA A 131 12.23 -44.44 12.03
C ALA A 131 11.21 -45.24 12.87
N ALA A 132 9.90 -44.96 12.70
CA ALA A 132 8.81 -45.65 13.40
C ALA A 132 8.61 -47.10 12.91
N ALA A 133 8.88 -47.40 11.63
CA ALA A 133 8.74 -48.73 11.05
C ALA A 133 9.84 -49.73 11.47
N SER A 134 10.93 -49.25 12.10
CA SER A 134 12.11 -50.08 12.42
C SER A 134 12.05 -50.86 13.74
N ARG A 135 10.94 -50.79 14.52
CA ARG A 135 10.86 -51.40 15.87
C ARG A 135 9.59 -52.19 16.16
N HIS A 136 9.12 -52.99 15.21
CA HIS A 136 8.22 -54.10 15.52
C HIS A 136 8.88 -55.43 15.20
N ASN A 137 9.50 -56.03 16.22
CA ASN A 137 9.58 -57.48 16.35
C ASN A 137 9.76 -57.86 17.82
N VAL A 138 9.09 -58.96 18.21
CA VAL A 138 9.10 -59.69 19.50
C VAL A 138 7.92 -59.43 20.46
N THR A 139 6.82 -60.14 20.14
CA THR A 139 5.98 -61.08 20.94
C THR A 139 5.67 -60.90 22.44
N SER A 140 4.35 -60.82 22.71
CA SER A 140 3.47 -61.61 23.62
C SER A 140 3.73 -61.68 25.14
N GLU A 141 2.75 -61.22 25.96
CA GLU A 141 1.91 -62.06 26.85
C GLU A 141 0.84 -61.26 27.65
N LYS A 142 -0.12 -61.99 28.23
CA LYS A 142 -1.50 -61.64 28.64
C LYS A 142 -1.69 -60.93 30.02
N ALA A 143 -2.89 -60.35 30.15
CA ALA A 143 -3.87 -60.46 31.26
C ALA A 143 -4.10 -59.23 32.17
N GLY A 144 -5.39 -58.93 32.41
CA GLY A 144 -5.88 -58.23 33.61
C GLY A 144 -6.93 -57.16 33.36
N GLU A 145 -8.21 -57.51 33.50
CA GLU A 145 -9.37 -56.60 33.58
C GLU A 145 -9.37 -55.77 34.88
N SER A 146 -9.89 -54.54 34.86
CA SER A 146 -10.86 -54.00 35.84
C SER A 146 -11.24 -52.54 35.54
N GLN A 147 -12.35 -52.13 36.14
CA GLN A 147 -13.35 -51.18 35.71
C GLN A 147 -13.13 -49.71 36.14
N MET A 148 -13.76 -48.81 35.36
CA MET A 148 -14.56 -47.64 35.77
C MET A 148 -13.98 -46.60 36.76
N SER A 149 -13.75 -45.37 36.30
CA SER A 149 -14.61 -44.20 36.58
C SER A 149 -13.96 -42.89 36.12
N SER A 150 -14.81 -42.02 35.58
CA SER A 150 -14.56 -40.66 35.10
C SER A 150 -14.15 -39.68 36.19
N ASP A 151 -13.11 -38.90 35.93
CA ASP A 151 -13.09 -37.42 35.94
C ASP A 151 -11.63 -36.96 36.04
N GLY A 152 -11.19 -36.13 35.10
CA GLY A 152 -9.85 -35.56 35.12
C GLY A 152 -9.60 -34.65 33.93
N ASP A 153 -9.32 -33.39 34.25
CA ASP A 153 -8.78 -32.32 33.41
C ASP A 153 -8.12 -32.77 32.10
N VAL A 154 -8.61 -32.21 30.99
CA VAL A 154 -7.89 -32.23 29.72
C VAL A 154 -6.89 -31.08 29.72
N ASP A 155 -5.83 -31.21 30.52
CA ASP A 155 -4.59 -30.52 30.22
C ASP A 155 -3.84 -31.39 29.20
N GLY A 156 -4.14 -31.15 27.93
CA GLY A 156 -3.59 -31.88 26.80
C GLY A 156 -2.12 -31.54 26.58
N GLU A 157 -1.23 -31.93 27.51
CA GLU A 157 0.17 -32.10 27.18
C GLU A 157 0.25 -33.20 26.11
N ALA A 158 0.37 -32.78 24.85
CA ALA A 158 0.69 -33.69 23.76
C ALA A 158 1.94 -34.48 24.17
N LYS A 159 1.81 -35.80 24.37
CA LYS A 159 2.92 -36.71 24.66
C LYS A 159 3.93 -36.61 23.53
N ILE A 160 4.91 -35.72 23.67
CA ILE A 160 6.07 -35.65 22.79
C ILE A 160 6.79 -36.98 22.96
N SER A 161 7.08 -37.64 21.84
CA SER A 161 7.81 -38.92 21.77
C SER A 161 8.93 -39.01 22.82
N ASN A 162 9.10 -40.18 23.45
CA ASN A 162 10.25 -40.47 24.31
C ASN A 162 11.58 -40.48 23.53
N ASP A 163 11.54 -40.34 22.21
CA ASP A 163 12.72 -40.16 21.38
C ASP A 163 13.37 -38.79 21.63
N SER A 164 14.56 -38.84 22.24
CA SER A 164 15.34 -37.64 22.59
C SER A 164 15.72 -36.80 21.38
N HIS A 165 15.91 -37.45 20.22
CA HIS A 165 16.21 -36.77 18.97
C HIS A 165 14.99 -35.99 18.44
N ALA A 166 13.81 -36.62 18.34
CA ALA A 166 12.57 -35.94 17.96
C ALA A 166 12.26 -34.75 18.89
N ARG A 167 12.47 -34.89 20.20
CA ARG A 167 12.32 -33.78 21.17
C ARG A 167 13.29 -32.63 20.89
N SER A 168 14.55 -32.94 20.58
CA SER A 168 15.57 -31.94 20.25
C SER A 168 15.20 -31.17 18.99
N VAL A 169 14.77 -31.87 17.93
CA VAL A 169 14.35 -31.26 16.67
C VAL A 169 13.14 -30.35 16.89
N VAL A 170 12.10 -30.82 17.58
CA VAL A 170 10.91 -29.99 17.88
C VAL A 170 11.31 -28.77 18.70
N LYS A 171 12.16 -28.92 19.72
CA LYS A 171 12.63 -27.79 20.54
C LYS A 171 13.40 -26.76 19.70
N GLN A 172 14.23 -27.22 18.77
CA GLN A 172 14.96 -26.34 17.85
C GLN A 172 13.99 -25.58 16.94
N VAL A 173 13.06 -26.27 16.27
CA VAL A 173 12.08 -25.66 15.37
C VAL A 173 11.21 -24.63 16.11
N VAL A 174 10.73 -24.98 17.31
CA VAL A 174 9.96 -24.04 18.15
C VAL A 174 10.82 -22.87 18.62
N GLY A 175 12.10 -23.09 18.91
CA GLY A 175 13.05 -22.05 19.28
C GLY A 175 13.31 -21.06 18.14
N GLU A 176 13.56 -21.57 16.93
CA GLU A 176 13.74 -20.76 15.72
C GLU A 176 12.48 -19.95 15.40
N PHE A 177 11.30 -20.58 15.48
CA PHE A 177 10.02 -19.89 15.28
C PHE A 177 9.82 -18.73 16.29
N LYS A 178 10.14 -18.95 17.58
CA LYS A 178 10.07 -17.89 18.60
C LYS A 178 11.05 -16.76 18.34
N ALA A 179 12.28 -17.07 17.92
CA ALA A 179 13.27 -16.06 17.58
C ALA A 179 12.83 -15.19 16.40
N ASP A 180 12.31 -15.80 15.33
CA ASP A 180 11.77 -15.08 14.17
C ASP A 180 10.63 -14.15 14.57
N ILE A 181 9.76 -14.63 15.46
CA ILE A 181 8.66 -13.87 16.03
C ILE A 181 9.16 -12.66 16.85
N ASP A 182 10.18 -12.85 17.69
CA ASP A 182 10.74 -11.78 18.53
C ASP A 182 11.49 -10.74 17.68
N MET A 183 11.94 -11.13 16.49
CA MET A 183 12.63 -10.27 15.52
C MET A 183 11.71 -9.61 14.48
N MET A 184 10.39 -9.83 14.52
CA MET A 184 9.45 -9.33 13.51
C MET A 184 9.60 -7.83 13.20
N VAL A 185 9.89 -6.98 14.19
CA VAL A 185 10.02 -5.54 13.94
C VAL A 185 11.29 -5.20 13.14
N GLY A 186 12.36 -5.98 13.32
CA GLY A 186 13.67 -5.74 12.70
C GLY A 186 13.93 -6.52 11.40
N LYS A 187 13.13 -7.57 11.13
CA LYS A 187 13.29 -8.44 9.97
C LYS A 187 13.07 -7.69 8.64
N MET A 188 13.84 -8.05 7.62
CA MET A 188 13.62 -7.61 6.24
C MET A 188 12.57 -8.53 5.62
N HIS A 189 11.31 -8.11 5.67
CA HIS A 189 10.18 -8.98 5.32
C HIS A 189 10.01 -9.18 3.82
N ARG A 190 9.49 -10.35 3.46
CA ARG A 190 8.82 -10.59 2.18
C ARG A 190 7.35 -10.18 2.23
N TYR A 191 6.73 -10.03 1.07
CA TYR A 191 5.30 -9.72 1.01
C TYR A 191 4.46 -10.84 1.65
N PRO A 192 3.51 -10.49 2.53
CA PRO A 192 2.62 -11.47 3.13
C PRO A 192 1.62 -11.99 2.08
N ALA A 193 1.37 -13.30 2.08
CA ALA A 193 0.47 -13.95 1.13
C ALA A 193 -0.98 -13.40 1.16
N CYS A 194 -1.40 -12.81 2.26
CA CYS A 194 -2.72 -12.18 2.38
C CYS A 194 -2.93 -10.95 1.48
N LEU A 195 -1.88 -10.42 0.85
CA LEU A 195 -1.97 -9.37 -0.17
C LEU A 195 -2.18 -9.88 -1.59
N GLY A 196 -2.41 -11.18 -1.80
CA GLY A 196 -2.41 -11.82 -3.13
C GLY A 196 -3.37 -11.25 -4.19
N ALA A 197 -4.34 -10.40 -3.82
CA ALA A 197 -5.22 -9.70 -4.75
C ALA A 197 -4.65 -8.39 -5.32
N VAL A 198 -3.50 -7.92 -4.80
CA VAL A 198 -2.85 -6.68 -5.22
C VAL A 198 -2.03 -6.91 -6.49
N ASP A 199 -2.10 -5.97 -7.42
CA ASP A 199 -1.33 -6.00 -8.67
C ASP A 199 0.19 -6.02 -8.40
N LYS A 200 0.89 -6.96 -9.05
CA LYS A 200 2.35 -7.12 -8.92
C LYS A 200 3.15 -5.88 -9.32
N CYS A 201 2.58 -4.97 -10.11
CA CYS A 201 3.24 -3.71 -10.45
C CYS A 201 3.53 -2.82 -9.22
N TYR A 202 2.86 -3.06 -8.08
CA TYR A 202 3.12 -2.36 -6.82
C TYR A 202 4.21 -3.02 -5.96
N SER A 203 4.67 -4.21 -6.34
CA SER A 203 5.66 -4.97 -5.57
C SER A 203 6.99 -5.19 -6.28
N MET A 204 7.11 -4.79 -7.54
CA MET A 204 8.27 -5.07 -8.39
C MET A 204 9.12 -3.81 -8.63
N PRO A 205 10.45 -3.86 -8.39
CA PRO A 205 11.33 -2.75 -8.71
C PRO A 205 11.38 -2.50 -10.22
N ARG A 206 11.43 -1.21 -10.58
CA ARG A 206 11.41 -0.73 -11.97
C ARG A 206 12.81 -0.59 -12.55
N ILE A 207 13.77 -0.12 -11.74
CA ILE A 207 15.11 0.24 -12.20
C ILE A 207 16.24 -0.20 -11.26
N VAL A 208 16.03 -0.24 -9.94
CA VAL A 208 17.11 -0.53 -8.99
C VAL A 208 16.71 -1.56 -7.94
N ALA A 209 17.48 -2.65 -7.91
CA ALA A 209 17.47 -3.58 -6.77
C ALA A 209 18.32 -3.01 -5.63
N ILE A 210 17.83 -3.14 -4.40
CA ILE A 210 18.47 -2.73 -3.17
C ILE A 210 18.33 -3.88 -2.18
N GLY A 211 19.46 -4.41 -1.76
CA GLY A 211 19.52 -5.64 -0.98
C GLY A 211 19.26 -6.88 -1.82
N PRO A 212 19.11 -8.04 -1.16
CA PRO A 212 19.29 -9.34 -1.79
C PRO A 212 18.06 -9.88 -2.53
N TYR A 213 16.84 -9.49 -2.18
CA TYR A 213 15.62 -10.14 -2.69
C TYR A 213 15.39 -9.98 -4.20
N HIS A 214 15.86 -8.88 -4.79
CA HIS A 214 15.75 -8.58 -6.22
C HIS A 214 17.12 -8.50 -6.92
N HIS A 215 18.19 -8.90 -6.23
CA HIS A 215 19.53 -8.83 -6.78
C HIS A 215 19.68 -9.80 -7.96
N GLY A 216 20.37 -9.36 -9.01
CA GLY A 216 20.65 -10.19 -10.19
C GLY A 216 19.52 -10.30 -11.21
N LEU A 217 18.39 -9.59 -11.04
CA LEU A 217 17.36 -9.52 -12.08
C LEU A 217 17.88 -8.74 -13.30
N ASP A 218 17.75 -9.34 -14.49
CA ASP A 218 18.33 -8.84 -15.74
C ASP A 218 17.99 -7.38 -16.05
N HIS A 219 16.73 -6.97 -15.81
CA HIS A 219 16.27 -5.61 -16.10
C HIS A 219 16.80 -4.55 -15.12
N LEU A 220 17.38 -4.96 -13.99
CA LEU A 220 17.91 -4.07 -12.94
C LEU A 220 19.44 -3.96 -12.98
N MET A 221 20.12 -4.89 -13.66
CA MET A 221 21.58 -4.99 -13.68
C MET A 221 22.30 -3.73 -14.20
N GLN A 222 21.64 -2.93 -15.05
CA GLN A 222 22.26 -1.74 -15.63
C GLN A 222 22.65 -0.71 -14.56
N VAL A 223 21.95 -0.69 -13.43
CA VAL A 223 22.17 0.28 -12.35
C VAL A 223 23.32 -0.11 -11.43
N GLU A 224 23.82 -1.34 -11.46
CA GLU A 224 24.97 -1.76 -10.64
C GLU A 224 26.20 -0.87 -10.87
N LYS A 225 26.48 -0.49 -12.11
CA LYS A 225 27.57 0.46 -12.45
C LYS A 225 27.36 1.84 -11.82
N VAL A 226 26.11 2.29 -11.72
CA VAL A 226 25.76 3.57 -11.10
C VAL A 226 26.01 3.50 -9.59
N LYS A 227 25.76 2.36 -8.94
CA LYS A 227 26.04 2.16 -7.52
C LYS A 227 27.53 2.24 -7.21
N HIS A 228 28.40 1.71 -8.09
CA HIS A 228 29.85 1.91 -7.97
C HIS A 228 30.24 3.39 -8.04
N ALA A 229 29.68 4.15 -8.98
CA ALA A 229 29.92 5.60 -9.06
C ALA A 229 29.45 6.33 -7.80
N ALA A 230 28.30 5.93 -7.24
CA ALA A 230 27.80 6.45 -5.98
C ALA A 230 28.74 6.15 -4.80
N ALA A 231 29.34 4.96 -4.74
CA ALA A 231 30.33 4.61 -3.73
C ALA A 231 31.62 5.44 -3.86
N CYS A 232 32.13 5.65 -5.07
CA CYS A 232 33.27 6.55 -5.30
C CYS A 232 32.99 7.97 -4.76
N LEU A 233 31.77 8.48 -4.94
CA LEU A 233 31.37 9.77 -4.40
C LEU A 233 31.22 9.79 -2.88
N CYS A 234 30.74 8.70 -2.27
CA CYS A 234 30.74 8.55 -0.81
C CYS A 234 32.16 8.60 -0.24
N VAL A 235 33.11 7.89 -0.85
CA VAL A 235 34.52 7.88 -0.44
C VAL A 235 35.15 9.27 -0.62
N LYS A 236 34.93 9.91 -1.78
CA LYS A 236 35.43 11.27 -2.03
C LYS A 236 34.92 12.28 -1.00
N ARG A 237 33.63 12.20 -0.65
CA ARG A 237 33.01 13.12 0.33
C ARG A 237 33.36 12.81 1.78
N SER A 238 33.62 11.55 2.12
CA SER A 238 34.05 11.21 3.48
C SER A 238 35.47 11.71 3.76
N GLY A 239 36.31 11.86 2.72
CA GLY A 239 37.73 12.18 2.87
C GLY A 239 38.54 11.06 3.52
N ARG A 240 37.96 9.84 3.57
CA ARG A 240 38.53 8.64 4.17
C ARG A 240 39.02 7.68 3.08
N LEU A 241 39.81 6.69 3.47
CA LEU A 241 40.21 5.63 2.55
C LEU A 241 38.99 4.75 2.23
N LEU A 242 38.96 4.17 1.02
CA LEU A 242 37.89 3.26 0.59
C LEU A 242 37.77 2.08 1.57
N GLU A 243 38.91 1.53 1.96
CA GLU A 243 39.05 0.39 2.85
C GLU A 243 38.42 0.67 4.22
N GLU A 244 38.60 1.88 4.76
CA GLU A 244 38.03 2.25 6.05
C GLU A 244 36.49 2.31 6.01
N LEU A 245 35.93 2.87 4.93
CA LEU A 245 34.49 2.95 4.75
C LEU A 245 33.89 1.57 4.47
N TYR A 246 34.53 0.80 3.59
CA TYR A 246 34.10 -0.55 3.23
C TYR A 246 34.12 -1.47 4.46
N GLU A 247 35.21 -1.49 5.22
CA GLU A 247 35.34 -2.37 6.39
C GLU A 247 34.30 -2.06 7.48
N ALA A 248 34.01 -0.78 7.70
CA ALA A 248 32.95 -0.38 8.64
C ALA A 248 31.57 -0.89 8.20
N VAL A 249 31.27 -0.82 6.90
CA VAL A 249 30.02 -1.35 6.35
C VAL A 249 30.01 -2.88 6.36
N ALA A 250 31.11 -3.54 6.00
CA ALA A 250 31.24 -5.00 6.01
C ALA A 250 31.01 -5.57 7.41
N SER A 251 31.65 -4.99 8.43
CA SER A 251 31.43 -5.36 9.84
C SER A 251 29.98 -5.13 10.28
N THR A 252 29.36 -4.02 9.86
CA THR A 252 27.94 -3.77 10.13
C THR A 252 27.05 -4.83 9.43
N SER A 253 27.39 -5.18 8.20
CA SER A 253 26.64 -6.10 7.34
C SER A 253 26.60 -7.50 7.94
N ASP A 254 27.73 -8.01 8.42
CA ASP A 254 27.81 -9.33 9.06
C ASP A 254 26.81 -9.47 10.22
N ASN A 255 26.64 -8.40 10.99
CA ASN A 255 25.73 -8.36 12.14
C ASN A 255 24.25 -8.26 11.75
N VAL A 256 23.91 -7.85 10.53
CA VAL A 256 22.51 -7.68 10.08
C VAL A 256 22.08 -8.70 9.05
N ARG A 257 23.00 -9.57 8.58
CA ARG A 257 22.70 -10.62 7.61
C ARG A 257 21.53 -11.52 8.03
N HIS A 258 21.47 -11.84 9.31
CA HIS A 258 20.41 -12.67 9.92
C HIS A 258 19.01 -12.03 9.89
N LEU A 259 18.88 -10.74 9.51
CA LEU A 259 17.59 -10.07 9.34
C LEU A 259 16.89 -10.45 8.03
N TYR A 260 17.60 -11.06 7.08
CA TYR A 260 17.04 -11.57 5.83
C TYR A 260 16.66 -13.05 5.94
N ASP A 261 15.73 -13.50 5.11
CA ASP A 261 15.32 -14.91 5.12
C ASP A 261 16.47 -15.86 4.71
N LYS A 262 16.51 -17.02 5.39
CA LYS A 262 17.59 -18.01 5.26
C LYS A 262 17.71 -18.58 3.84
N ASP A 263 16.59 -18.71 3.13
CA ASP A 263 16.52 -19.23 1.77
C ASP A 263 17.26 -18.33 0.77
N VAL A 264 17.09 -17.01 0.87
CA VAL A 264 17.81 -16.04 0.03
C VAL A 264 19.28 -16.00 0.40
N MET A 265 19.58 -16.03 1.69
CA MET A 265 20.95 -15.98 2.18
C MET A 265 21.75 -17.26 1.88
N ALA A 266 21.10 -18.38 1.56
CA ALA A 266 21.76 -19.62 1.18
C ALA A 266 22.52 -19.52 -0.15
N GLY A 267 22.04 -18.67 -1.08
CA GLY A 267 22.65 -18.47 -2.39
C GLY A 267 23.69 -17.35 -2.49
N ILE A 268 23.97 -16.64 -1.38
CA ILE A 268 24.80 -15.43 -1.40
C ILE A 268 25.98 -15.62 -0.44
N GLY A 269 27.23 -15.41 -0.88
CA GLY A 269 28.39 -15.46 0.02
C GLY A 269 28.40 -14.33 1.06
N TYR A 270 29.27 -14.42 2.07
CA TYR A 270 29.49 -13.27 2.98
C TYR A 270 30.10 -12.08 2.23
N ASP A 271 31.07 -12.33 1.36
CA ASP A 271 31.76 -11.27 0.62
C ASP A 271 30.84 -10.59 -0.40
N ASP A 272 30.01 -11.36 -1.12
CA ASP A 272 29.00 -10.82 -2.04
C ASP A 272 27.98 -9.96 -1.29
N PHE A 273 27.54 -10.42 -0.12
CA PHE A 273 26.60 -9.68 0.71
C PHE A 273 27.21 -8.38 1.24
N ARG A 274 28.45 -8.39 1.71
CA ARG A 274 29.17 -7.19 2.16
C ARG A 274 29.31 -6.17 1.02
N CYS A 275 29.71 -6.64 -0.17
CA CYS A 275 29.78 -5.79 -1.37
C CYS A 275 28.43 -5.18 -1.71
N MET A 276 27.37 -5.99 -1.74
CA MET A 276 26.00 -5.55 -2.02
C MET A 276 25.55 -4.48 -1.03
N MET A 277 25.68 -4.74 0.28
CA MET A 277 25.32 -3.78 1.33
C MET A 277 26.07 -2.46 1.18
N PHE A 278 27.37 -2.50 0.87
CA PHE A 278 28.20 -1.32 0.67
C PHE A 278 27.73 -0.47 -0.52
N PHE A 279 27.63 -1.06 -1.72
CA PHE A 279 27.26 -0.32 -2.93
C PHE A 279 25.81 0.18 -2.85
N ASP A 280 24.89 -0.63 -2.35
CA ASP A 280 23.48 -0.27 -2.23
C ASP A 280 23.26 0.85 -1.20
N ALA A 281 23.97 0.80 -0.06
CA ALA A 281 23.88 1.85 0.95
C ALA A 281 24.48 3.18 0.44
N CYS A 282 25.62 3.13 -0.25
CA CYS A 282 26.20 4.31 -0.89
C CYS A 282 25.24 4.91 -1.93
N PHE A 283 24.65 4.08 -2.80
CA PHE A 283 23.66 4.52 -3.77
C PHE A 283 22.46 5.21 -3.09
N LEU A 284 21.90 4.59 -2.05
CA LEU A 284 20.77 5.14 -1.33
C LEU A 284 21.11 6.49 -0.69
N VAL A 285 22.27 6.61 -0.05
CA VAL A 285 22.71 7.88 0.57
C VAL A 285 22.93 8.97 -0.49
N GLN A 286 23.53 8.66 -1.64
CA GLN A 286 23.67 9.62 -2.74
C GLN A 286 22.31 10.06 -3.30
N TYR A 287 21.38 9.11 -3.46
CA TYR A 287 20.02 9.42 -3.86
C TYR A 287 19.32 10.33 -2.83
N MET A 288 19.45 10.04 -1.54
CA MET A 288 18.90 10.89 -0.48
C MET A 288 19.49 12.31 -0.53
N LEU A 289 20.80 12.45 -0.75
CA LEU A 289 21.47 13.74 -0.92
C LEU A 289 20.93 14.51 -2.11
N MET A 290 20.85 13.88 -3.29
CA MET A 290 20.27 14.48 -4.50
C MET A 290 18.85 15.00 -4.23
N ARG A 291 18.04 14.26 -3.46
CA ARG A 291 16.67 14.67 -3.13
C ARG A 291 16.60 15.86 -2.19
N VAL A 292 17.61 16.13 -1.35
CA VAL A 292 17.54 17.21 -0.34
C VAL A 292 18.44 18.41 -0.61
N THR A 293 19.42 18.25 -1.49
CA THR A 293 20.39 19.29 -1.84
C THR A 293 19.86 20.16 -2.98
N PRO A 294 20.00 21.50 -2.91
CA PRO A 294 19.73 22.40 -4.03
C PRO A 294 20.55 22.03 -5.28
N ARG A 295 20.04 22.35 -6.47
CA ARG A 295 20.66 21.94 -7.74
C ARG A 295 22.04 22.56 -7.98
N ASP A 296 22.26 23.73 -7.40
CA ASP A 296 23.47 24.54 -7.44
C ASP A 296 24.58 24.05 -6.51
N GLU A 297 24.29 23.12 -5.60
CA GLU A 297 25.24 22.53 -4.63
C GLU A 297 25.64 21.09 -5.03
N ILE A 298 25.49 20.70 -6.30
CA ILE A 298 25.73 19.33 -6.77
C ILE A 298 27.16 19.16 -7.28
N ASP A 299 27.96 18.38 -6.55
CA ASP A 299 29.38 18.18 -6.86
C ASP A 299 29.69 17.25 -8.05
N ASP A 300 28.71 16.47 -8.54
CA ASP A 300 28.92 15.49 -9.62
C ASP A 300 27.76 15.47 -10.62
N GLU A 301 28.05 15.97 -11.83
CA GLU A 301 27.08 16.07 -12.92
C GLU A 301 26.69 14.69 -13.49
N SER A 302 27.62 13.72 -13.49
CA SER A 302 27.41 12.40 -14.11
C SER A 302 26.42 11.55 -13.31
N LEU A 303 26.60 11.42 -12.00
CA LEU A 303 25.66 10.68 -11.16
C LEU A 303 24.31 11.41 -11.10
N HIS A 304 24.32 12.74 -11.03
CA HIS A 304 23.09 13.52 -11.05
C HIS A 304 22.31 13.35 -12.36
N SER A 305 23.00 13.25 -13.51
CA SER A 305 22.37 13.01 -14.80
C SER A 305 21.60 11.68 -14.86
N PHE A 306 22.01 10.68 -14.07
CA PHE A 306 21.25 9.44 -13.89
C PHE A 306 20.15 9.57 -12.83
N LEU A 307 20.49 10.07 -11.63
CA LEU A 307 19.56 10.08 -10.49
C LEU A 307 18.35 11.02 -10.72
N SER A 308 18.56 12.17 -11.37
CA SER A 308 17.54 13.22 -11.47
C SER A 308 16.38 12.86 -12.41
N PRO A 309 16.62 12.35 -13.64
CA PRO A 309 15.54 11.89 -14.51
C PRO A 309 14.79 10.69 -13.91
N ASN A 310 15.52 9.75 -13.31
CA ASN A 310 14.97 8.51 -12.74
C ASN A 310 14.41 8.67 -11.31
N ARG A 311 14.38 9.89 -10.76
CA ARG A 311 14.09 10.13 -9.32
C ARG A 311 12.74 9.59 -8.83
N ILE A 312 11.75 9.43 -9.70
CA ILE A 312 10.42 8.92 -9.33
C ILE A 312 10.46 7.40 -9.26
N ASP A 313 11.03 6.74 -10.28
CA ASP A 313 11.20 5.29 -10.28
C ASP A 313 12.17 4.81 -9.21
N ILE A 314 13.24 5.57 -8.92
CA ILE A 314 14.12 5.25 -7.77
C ILE A 314 13.32 5.38 -6.47
N PHE A 315 12.46 6.40 -6.36
CA PHE A 315 11.66 6.56 -5.15
C PHE A 315 10.67 5.42 -4.93
N HIS A 316 10.02 4.99 -6.00
CA HIS A 316 9.18 3.81 -6.00
C HIS A 316 9.96 2.60 -5.48
N ASP A 317 11.13 2.33 -6.07
CA ASP A 317 11.93 1.15 -5.76
C ASP A 317 12.47 1.15 -4.33
N VAL A 318 12.95 2.29 -3.81
CA VAL A 318 13.44 2.39 -2.41
C VAL A 318 12.31 2.32 -1.38
N MET A 319 11.05 2.38 -1.80
CA MET A 319 9.87 2.26 -0.96
C MET A 319 9.25 0.86 -0.97
N LEU A 320 9.76 -0.07 -1.80
CA LEU A 320 9.26 -1.45 -1.84
C LEU A 320 9.72 -2.23 -0.60
N LEU A 321 8.84 -3.06 -0.04
CA LEU A 321 9.08 -3.85 1.16
C LEU A 321 10.27 -4.81 1.00
N GLU A 322 10.32 -5.51 -0.14
CA GLU A 322 11.39 -6.46 -0.49
C GLU A 322 12.65 -5.77 -1.03
N ASN A 323 12.69 -4.44 -1.12
CA ASN A 323 13.83 -3.70 -1.69
C ASN A 323 14.48 -2.77 -0.65
N GLN A 324 14.77 -3.32 0.53
CA GLN A 324 15.21 -2.58 1.71
C GLN A 324 16.61 -3.02 2.20
N LEU A 325 17.31 -2.07 2.81
CA LEU A 325 18.51 -2.31 3.60
C LEU A 325 18.21 -2.10 5.09
N PRO A 326 18.81 -2.92 5.99
CA PRO A 326 18.86 -2.61 7.40
C PRO A 326 19.36 -1.18 7.61
N TRP A 327 18.59 -0.38 8.31
CA TRP A 327 18.85 1.06 8.46
C TRP A 327 20.25 1.34 9.03
N LYS A 328 20.74 0.43 9.88
CA LYS A 328 22.07 0.53 10.49
C LYS A 328 23.20 0.59 9.45
N VAL A 329 23.08 -0.13 8.34
CA VAL A 329 24.05 -0.09 7.22
C VAL A 329 24.08 1.30 6.60
N VAL A 330 22.90 1.88 6.36
CA VAL A 330 22.75 3.23 5.81
C VAL A 330 23.30 4.28 6.77
N GLU A 331 23.04 4.14 8.08
CA GLU A 331 23.60 5.01 9.13
C GLU A 331 25.13 4.97 9.16
N THR A 332 25.72 3.79 9.00
CA THR A 332 27.18 3.64 8.93
C THR A 332 27.73 4.50 7.79
N VAL A 333 27.20 4.41 6.57
CA VAL A 333 27.64 5.26 5.44
C VAL A 333 27.43 6.75 5.75
N MET A 334 26.26 7.14 6.27
CA MET A 334 25.96 8.54 6.59
C MET A 334 26.90 9.13 7.65
N SER A 335 27.36 8.33 8.62
CA SER A 335 28.28 8.82 9.66
C SER A 335 29.65 9.22 9.11
N PHE A 336 30.11 8.57 8.04
CA PHE A 336 31.36 8.92 7.37
C PHE A 336 31.22 10.17 6.51
N MET A 337 30.02 10.45 6.02
CA MET A 337 29.74 11.63 5.20
C MET A 337 29.42 12.89 6.01
N SER A 338 29.52 12.83 7.35
CA SER A 338 29.07 13.90 8.26
C SER A 338 27.62 14.35 8.00
N ALA A 339 26.78 13.42 7.53
CA ALA A 339 25.44 13.71 7.00
C ALA A 339 24.34 13.52 8.06
N SER A 340 24.57 13.93 9.31
CA SER A 340 23.69 13.63 10.46
C SER A 340 22.26 14.17 10.32
N SER A 341 22.07 15.25 9.54
CA SER A 341 20.75 15.84 9.28
C SER A 341 20.05 15.30 8.02
N LEU A 342 20.72 14.42 7.25
CA LEU A 342 20.24 13.95 5.95
C LEU A 342 18.90 13.23 6.08
N SER A 343 18.80 12.25 6.98
CA SER A 343 17.57 11.49 7.23
C SER A 343 16.40 12.42 7.58
N LYS A 344 16.63 13.39 8.47
CA LYS A 344 15.64 14.39 8.87
C LYS A 344 15.18 15.24 7.69
N ARG A 345 16.11 15.75 6.87
CA ARG A 345 15.80 16.54 5.68
C ARG A 345 15.05 15.72 4.63
N PHE A 346 15.48 14.49 4.41
CA PHE A 346 14.92 13.57 3.44
C PHE A 346 13.49 13.21 3.81
N VAL A 347 13.26 12.72 5.03
CA VAL A 347 11.93 12.41 5.55
C VAL A 347 11.01 13.64 5.53
N ARG A 348 11.50 14.82 5.95
CA ARG A 348 10.71 16.06 5.89
C ARG A 348 10.23 16.37 4.47
N ARG A 349 11.08 16.13 3.47
CA ARG A 349 10.72 16.34 2.06
C ARG A 349 9.78 15.25 1.55
N MET A 350 10.07 14.00 1.90
CA MET A 350 9.40 12.82 1.35
C MET A 350 8.08 12.48 2.02
N ARG A 351 7.84 12.88 3.28
CA ARG A 351 6.56 12.61 3.97
C ARG A 351 5.33 13.23 3.29
N HIS A 352 5.55 14.11 2.31
CA HIS A 352 4.51 14.73 1.51
C HIS A 352 4.23 14.01 0.18
N CYS A 353 4.90 12.89 -0.10
CA CYS A 353 4.77 12.17 -1.38
C CYS A 353 3.37 11.60 -1.66
N MET A 354 2.51 11.50 -0.63
CA MET A 354 1.14 10.99 -0.76
C MET A 354 0.09 12.10 -0.76
N MET A 355 0.53 13.35 -0.62
CA MET A 355 -0.37 14.47 -0.37
C MET A 355 -0.61 15.28 -1.63
N PRO A 356 -1.81 15.86 -1.81
CA PRO A 356 -2.06 16.85 -2.85
C PRO A 356 -0.98 17.93 -2.88
N ASP A 357 -0.52 18.25 -4.09
CA ASP A 357 0.40 19.36 -4.34
C ASP A 357 -0.35 20.70 -4.19
N TYR A 358 -0.60 21.12 -2.94
CA TYR A 358 -1.09 22.46 -2.65
C TYR A 358 0.05 23.47 -2.84
N ARG A 359 0.37 23.79 -4.10
CA ARG A 359 1.41 24.79 -4.42
C ARG A 359 1.08 26.20 -3.93
N HIS A 360 -0.14 26.49 -3.47
CA HIS A 360 -0.55 27.87 -3.23
C HIS A 360 -1.20 28.22 -1.89
N GLU A 361 -1.52 27.29 -0.98
CA GLU A 361 -1.97 27.67 0.37
C GLU A 361 -1.89 26.46 1.31
N LEU A 362 -0.95 26.47 2.27
CA LEU A 362 -0.91 25.47 3.33
C LEU A 362 -1.53 26.07 4.59
N PRO A 363 -2.80 25.76 4.94
CA PRO A 363 -3.36 26.20 6.20
C PRO A 363 -2.69 25.40 7.33
N GLN A 364 -1.91 26.10 8.16
CA GLN A 364 -1.33 25.66 9.43
C GLN A 364 -0.84 24.20 9.46
N ARG A 365 0.29 23.92 8.79
CA ARG A 365 1.00 22.65 9.00
C ARG A 365 1.38 22.53 10.48
N LYS A 366 0.92 21.46 11.14
CA LYS A 366 1.60 20.98 12.35
C LYS A 366 3.10 20.90 12.03
N PRO A 367 3.98 21.50 12.86
CA PRO A 367 5.42 21.49 12.59
C PRO A 367 5.91 20.06 12.45
N PHE A 368 6.86 19.83 11.54
CA PHE A 368 7.51 18.52 11.44
C PHE A 368 8.39 18.32 12.68
N ILE A 369 8.02 17.34 13.51
CA ILE A 369 8.75 17.00 14.73
C ILE A 369 9.53 15.71 14.48
N TRP A 370 10.85 15.84 14.36
CA TRP A 370 11.77 14.71 14.34
C TRP A 370 11.92 14.11 15.74
N TYR A 371 11.89 12.79 15.84
CA TYR A 371 12.06 12.08 17.10
C TYR A 371 13.35 11.24 17.10
N GLU A 372 14.35 11.71 17.84
CA GLU A 372 15.68 11.08 17.91
C GLU A 372 15.66 9.68 18.55
N GLY A 373 14.61 9.34 19.31
CA GLY A 373 14.49 8.04 19.98
C GLY A 373 13.96 6.92 19.07
N TYR A 374 13.46 7.23 17.87
CA TYR A 374 12.99 6.19 16.96
C TYR A 374 14.19 5.44 16.34
N ARG A 375 14.07 4.12 16.28
CA ARG A 375 15.05 3.22 15.65
C ARG A 375 14.31 2.48 14.53
N PRO A 376 14.34 2.99 13.29
CA PRO A 376 13.66 2.33 12.18
C PRO A 376 14.41 1.05 11.78
N PRO A 377 13.70 0.01 11.31
CA PRO A 377 14.36 -1.19 10.77
C PRO A 377 15.03 -0.91 9.42
N HIS A 378 14.40 -0.09 8.58
CA HIS A 378 14.84 0.29 7.23
C HIS A 378 14.12 1.58 6.78
N LEU A 379 14.38 2.05 5.54
CA LEU A 379 13.87 3.34 5.05
C LEU A 379 12.33 3.41 4.95
N LEU A 380 11.69 2.37 4.42
CA LEU A 380 10.22 2.30 4.35
C LEU A 380 9.60 2.42 5.74
N GLY A 381 10.14 1.72 6.76
CA GLY A 381 9.70 1.86 8.15
C GLY A 381 9.89 3.27 8.70
N LEU A 382 11.03 3.90 8.38
CA LEU A 382 11.30 5.30 8.73
C LEU A 382 10.26 6.25 8.13
N LEU A 383 10.02 6.20 6.82
CA LEU A 383 9.06 7.09 6.16
C LEU A 383 7.63 6.83 6.64
N ARG A 384 7.24 5.56 6.74
CA ARG A 384 5.94 5.13 7.27
C ARG A 384 5.68 5.69 8.66
N TYR A 385 6.67 5.68 9.56
CA TYR A 385 6.52 6.26 10.91
C TYR A 385 6.12 7.74 10.87
N TYR A 386 6.76 8.54 9.99
CA TYR A 386 6.50 9.97 9.89
C TYR A 386 5.30 10.35 9.00
N ILE A 387 4.86 9.46 8.11
CA ILE A 387 3.63 9.60 7.31
C ILE A 387 2.40 9.27 8.15
N VAL A 388 2.48 8.22 8.97
CA VAL A 388 1.37 7.83 9.86
C VAL A 388 1.11 8.89 10.92
N GLY A 389 2.16 9.51 11.45
CA GLY A 389 2.04 10.51 12.52
C GLY A 389 2.08 9.91 13.91
N ARG A 390 1.90 10.77 14.92
CA ARG A 390 2.24 10.46 16.33
C ARG A 390 1.04 10.31 17.26
N SER A 391 -0.19 10.47 16.76
CA SER A 391 -1.37 10.37 17.61
C SER A 391 -1.64 8.90 17.96
N ASP A 392 -1.27 8.48 19.16
CA ASP A 392 -1.73 7.22 19.76
C ASP A 392 -3.07 7.43 20.52
N ASP A 393 -3.77 8.54 20.27
CA ASP A 393 -4.94 8.99 21.01
C ASP A 393 -6.19 8.17 20.62
N ILE A 394 -6.21 6.88 20.97
CA ILE A 394 -7.43 6.07 20.95
C ILE A 394 -7.88 5.89 22.39
N GLU A 395 -8.92 6.62 22.79
CA GLU A 395 -9.65 6.33 24.03
C GLU A 395 -10.51 5.09 23.82
N TYR A 396 -10.06 3.94 24.32
CA TYR A 396 -10.88 2.75 24.38
C TYR A 396 -12.03 2.98 25.35
N THR A 397 -13.25 2.87 24.84
CA THR A 397 -14.48 2.91 25.65
C THR A 397 -14.92 1.48 25.92
N SER A 398 -15.28 1.19 27.18
CA SER A 398 -15.42 -0.17 27.73
C SER A 398 -16.63 -0.98 27.24
N SER A 399 -17.52 -0.44 26.40
CA SER A 399 -18.70 -1.14 25.90
C SER A 399 -18.72 -1.26 24.36
N ILE A 400 -18.53 -2.48 23.86
CA ILE A 400 -18.62 -2.80 22.43
C ILE A 400 -20.11 -2.95 22.06
N PRO A 401 -20.59 -2.31 20.98
CA PRO A 401 -21.95 -2.52 20.47
C PRO A 401 -22.18 -4.01 20.12
N LYS A 402 -23.38 -4.53 20.41
CA LYS A 402 -23.68 -5.97 20.26
C LYS A 402 -23.63 -6.47 18.81
N ASN A 403 -23.84 -5.58 17.83
CA ASN A 403 -23.73 -5.85 16.39
C ASN A 403 -23.05 -4.64 15.73
N ILE A 404 -21.86 -4.81 15.16
CA ILE A 404 -21.22 -3.78 14.34
C ILE A 404 -21.50 -4.12 12.89
N SER A 405 -22.20 -3.26 12.18
CA SER A 405 -22.36 -3.37 10.73
C SER A 405 -21.03 -2.98 10.07
N ILE A 406 -20.34 -3.95 9.45
CA ILE A 406 -19.00 -3.74 8.85
C ILE A 406 -19.09 -3.02 7.49
N SER A 407 -20.25 -3.07 6.83
CA SER A 407 -20.46 -2.43 5.52
C SER A 407 -21.24 -1.13 5.69
N VAL A 408 -20.63 0.00 5.29
CA VAL A 408 -21.31 1.30 5.14
C VAL A 408 -20.69 2.09 3.96
N SER A 409 -21.36 2.22 2.81
CA SER A 409 -20.79 2.99 1.69
C SER A 409 -20.75 4.50 1.99
N ALA A 410 -20.00 5.27 1.18
CA ALA A 410 -19.99 6.73 1.26
C ALA A 410 -21.41 7.34 1.18
N MET A 411 -22.26 6.77 0.32
CA MET A 411 -23.66 7.19 0.17
C MET A 411 -24.51 6.82 1.39
N GLU A 412 -24.38 5.60 1.91
CA GLU A 412 -25.12 5.16 3.10
C GLU A 412 -24.74 5.98 4.34
N LEU A 413 -23.47 6.37 4.48
CA LEU A 413 -23.04 7.29 5.52
C LEU A 413 -23.74 8.65 5.39
N ALA A 414 -23.87 9.18 4.18
CA ALA A 414 -24.58 10.43 3.94
C ALA A 414 -26.07 10.32 4.29
N GLU A 415 -26.73 9.21 3.97
CA GLU A 415 -28.14 8.96 4.29
C GLU A 415 -28.42 8.95 5.80
N ILE A 416 -27.51 8.39 6.60
CA ILE A 416 -27.65 8.38 8.07
C ILE A 416 -27.20 9.68 8.73
N GLY A 417 -26.73 10.66 7.96
CA GLY A 417 -26.32 11.98 8.45
C GLY A 417 -24.83 12.13 8.78
N ILE A 418 -23.97 11.24 8.28
CA ILE A 418 -22.51 11.33 8.41
C ILE A 418 -21.93 11.93 7.13
N LYS A 419 -21.33 13.12 7.23
CA LYS A 419 -20.68 13.81 6.12
C LYS A 419 -19.20 13.44 6.05
N LEU A 420 -18.74 12.96 4.91
CA LEU A 420 -17.32 12.82 4.62
C LEU A 420 -16.64 14.19 4.46
N THR A 421 -15.54 14.42 5.17
CA THR A 421 -14.75 15.66 5.10
C THR A 421 -13.25 15.37 5.01
N ALA A 422 -12.56 16.06 4.10
CA ALA A 422 -11.11 16.09 4.09
C ALA A 422 -10.59 17.02 5.19
N ASN A 423 -9.73 16.50 6.07
CA ASN A 423 -9.10 17.31 7.09
C ASN A 423 -7.82 17.99 6.56
N LYS A 424 -7.19 18.81 7.42
CA LYS A 424 -5.98 19.57 7.09
C LYS A 424 -4.68 18.91 7.56
N THR A 425 -4.76 17.69 8.09
CA THR A 425 -3.58 17.01 8.63
C THR A 425 -2.80 16.29 7.56
N MET A 426 -1.52 16.03 7.84
CA MET A 426 -0.61 15.29 6.96
C MET A 426 -0.37 13.86 7.48
N GLU A 427 -1.09 13.45 8.52
CA GLU A 427 -0.85 12.23 9.29
C GLU A 427 -1.98 11.23 9.06
N LEU A 428 -1.67 10.03 8.52
CA LEU A 428 -2.70 9.02 8.21
C LEU A 428 -3.48 8.55 9.43
N ALA A 429 -2.88 8.58 10.63
CA ALA A 429 -3.54 8.20 11.88
C ALA A 429 -4.68 9.14 12.30
N ASP A 430 -4.78 10.34 11.72
CA ASP A 430 -5.76 11.36 12.11
C ASP A 430 -7.13 11.12 11.45
N MET A 431 -7.68 9.94 11.70
CA MET A 431 -9.01 9.51 11.29
C MET A 431 -9.98 9.76 12.45
N ARG A 432 -11.03 10.56 12.25
CA ARG A 432 -11.94 10.96 13.34
C ARG A 432 -13.39 10.98 12.91
N LEU A 433 -14.29 10.48 13.77
CA LEU A 433 -15.70 10.84 13.70
C LEU A 433 -15.97 12.03 14.65
N ILE A 434 -16.25 13.19 14.08
CA ILE A 434 -16.54 14.42 14.80
C ILE A 434 -18.06 14.54 14.96
N ASN A 435 -18.54 14.49 16.19
CA ASN A 435 -19.94 14.71 16.52
C ASN A 435 -20.04 15.78 17.62
N GLN A 436 -20.44 16.99 17.24
CA GLN A 436 -20.62 18.07 18.19
C GLN A 436 -21.93 17.88 18.95
N VAL A 437 -21.88 18.02 20.28
CA VAL A 437 -23.07 17.91 21.15
C VAL A 437 -24.14 18.89 20.66
N GLY A 438 -25.33 18.37 20.34
CA GLY A 438 -26.47 19.15 19.84
C GLY A 438 -26.66 19.15 18.32
N THR A 439 -25.70 18.64 17.54
CA THR A 439 -25.84 18.54 16.09
C THR A 439 -26.63 17.27 15.67
N LEU A 440 -27.32 17.38 14.53
CA LEU A 440 -28.01 16.25 13.90
C LEU A 440 -27.04 15.41 13.06
N PHE A 441 -25.99 16.03 12.52
CA PHE A 441 -25.03 15.42 11.60
C PHE A 441 -23.69 15.16 12.29
N ALA A 442 -22.98 14.12 11.87
CA ALA A 442 -21.59 13.90 12.25
C ALA A 442 -20.69 14.06 11.02
N GLU A 443 -19.40 14.28 11.22
CA GLU A 443 -18.41 14.37 10.15
C GLU A 443 -17.38 13.25 10.30
N LEU A 444 -17.24 12.39 9.29
CA LEU A 444 -16.12 11.46 9.19
C LEU A 444 -14.98 12.19 8.49
N SER A 445 -13.99 12.58 9.28
CA SER A 445 -12.87 13.41 8.88
C SER A 445 -11.63 12.55 8.63
N LEU A 446 -11.12 12.59 7.40
CA LEU A 446 -9.96 11.78 6.97
C LEU A 446 -8.89 12.66 6.30
N PRO A 447 -7.60 12.30 6.41
CA PRO A 447 -6.54 12.94 5.64
C PRO A 447 -6.77 12.78 4.13
N PRO A 448 -6.55 13.82 3.30
CA PRO A 448 -6.67 13.71 1.86
C PRO A 448 -5.49 12.93 1.24
N LEU A 449 -5.77 12.18 0.17
CA LEU A 449 -4.84 11.28 -0.50
C LEU A 449 -4.73 11.58 -2.00
N SER A 450 -3.50 11.82 -2.47
CA SER A 450 -3.20 11.94 -3.91
C SER A 450 -3.02 10.55 -4.52
N LEU A 451 -4.09 9.92 -5.00
CA LEU A 451 -4.07 8.53 -5.47
C LEU A 451 -3.59 8.40 -6.92
N ASP A 452 -2.28 8.34 -7.10
CA ASP A 452 -1.60 7.90 -8.33
C ASP A 452 -0.97 6.51 -8.14
N ARG A 453 -0.32 5.99 -9.20
CA ARG A 453 0.30 4.66 -9.19
C ARG A 453 1.44 4.54 -8.16
N ASP A 454 2.20 5.60 -7.94
CA ASP A 454 3.32 5.59 -6.99
C ASP A 454 2.81 5.67 -5.54
N CYS A 455 1.82 6.52 -5.27
CA CYS A 455 1.12 6.59 -3.99
C CYS A 455 0.46 5.25 -3.64
N ALA A 456 -0.22 4.62 -4.60
CA ALA A 456 -0.78 3.28 -4.46
C ALA A 456 0.31 2.25 -4.10
N SER A 457 1.45 2.27 -4.80
CA SER A 457 2.61 1.44 -4.47
C SER A 457 3.10 1.67 -3.04
N HIS A 458 3.30 2.92 -2.63
CA HIS A 458 3.73 3.24 -1.27
C HIS A 458 2.74 2.73 -0.21
N LEU A 459 1.43 2.85 -0.45
CA LEU A 459 0.39 2.34 0.45
C LEU A 459 0.42 0.82 0.59
N VAL A 460 0.52 0.09 -0.53
CA VAL A 460 0.66 -1.37 -0.54
C VAL A 460 1.85 -1.80 0.32
N ASN A 461 3.00 -1.17 0.09
CA ASN A 461 4.25 -1.52 0.77
C ASN A 461 4.24 -1.20 2.25
N MET A 462 3.65 -0.07 2.64
CA MET A 462 3.48 0.25 4.07
C MET A 462 2.46 -0.66 4.74
N ALA A 463 1.37 -1.05 4.05
CA ALA A 463 0.40 -2.00 4.58
C ALA A 463 1.02 -3.39 4.75
N ALA A 464 1.79 -3.85 3.76
CA ALA A 464 2.57 -5.08 3.83
C ALA A 464 3.51 -5.08 5.04
N LEU A 465 4.24 -3.98 5.25
CA LEU A 465 5.09 -3.80 6.43
C LEU A 465 4.30 -3.92 7.73
N GLU A 466 3.16 -3.23 7.86
CA GLU A 466 2.33 -3.30 9.06
C GLU A 466 1.85 -4.71 9.38
N LEU A 467 1.40 -5.46 8.37
CA LEU A 467 0.96 -6.85 8.52
C LEU A 467 2.08 -7.78 9.03
N CYS A 468 3.33 -7.48 8.67
CA CYS A 468 4.50 -8.28 9.03
C CYS A 468 5.16 -7.86 10.35
N MET A 469 4.96 -6.63 10.84
CA MET A 469 5.66 -6.13 12.03
C MET A 469 5.08 -6.60 13.37
N VAL A 470 3.81 -7.02 13.40
CA VAL A 470 3.12 -7.38 14.66
C VAL A 470 2.24 -8.62 14.54
N LYS A 471 2.21 -9.43 15.61
CA LYS A 471 1.37 -10.62 15.72
C LYS A 471 -0.11 -10.30 15.59
N SER A 472 -0.53 -9.26 16.32
CA SER A 472 -1.91 -8.80 16.39
C SER A 472 -1.98 -7.28 16.43
N PHE A 473 -2.89 -6.70 15.65
CA PHE A 473 -3.20 -5.27 15.71
C PHE A 473 -3.94 -4.88 16.99
N SER A 474 -4.68 -5.80 17.62
CA SER A 474 -5.40 -5.51 18.87
C SER A 474 -4.48 -5.40 20.09
N GLU A 475 -3.34 -6.09 20.07
CA GLU A 475 -2.36 -6.11 21.17
C GLU A 475 -1.23 -5.10 20.99
N ALA A 476 -1.09 -4.54 19.78
CA ALA A 476 -0.07 -3.55 19.45
C ALA A 476 -0.56 -2.12 19.70
N LYS A 477 0.37 -1.15 19.74
CA LYS A 477 -0.01 0.27 19.74
C LYS A 477 -0.79 0.59 18.47
N PRO A 478 -1.88 1.39 18.53
CA PRO A 478 -2.75 1.67 17.39
C PRO A 478 -2.00 2.06 16.13
N ARG A 479 -0.95 2.89 16.31
CA ARG A 479 -0.12 3.36 15.22
C ARG A 479 0.32 2.23 14.30
N TYR A 480 0.65 1.02 14.77
CA TYR A 480 1.18 -0.11 13.98
C TYR A 480 0.22 -0.66 12.92
N SER A 481 -1.04 -0.23 12.94
CA SER A 481 -2.09 -0.66 12.01
C SER A 481 -2.76 0.51 11.27
N ALA A 482 -2.14 1.69 11.31
CA ALA A 482 -2.74 2.93 10.82
C ALA A 482 -2.94 2.93 9.30
N VAL A 483 -1.96 2.47 8.51
CA VAL A 483 -2.09 2.40 7.05
C VAL A 483 -3.15 1.38 6.65
N CYS A 484 -3.12 0.19 7.26
CA CYS A 484 -4.15 -0.84 7.04
C CYS A 484 -5.54 -0.31 7.42
N SER A 485 -5.66 0.39 8.55
CA SER A 485 -6.92 1.00 8.98
C SER A 485 -7.42 2.04 7.98
N TYR A 486 -6.52 2.89 7.49
CA TYR A 486 -6.84 3.95 6.53
C TYR A 486 -7.30 3.36 5.19
N LEU A 487 -6.59 2.35 4.68
CA LEU A 487 -6.97 1.63 3.46
C LEU A 487 -8.32 0.90 3.63
N LEU A 488 -8.54 0.24 4.76
CA LEU A 488 -9.81 -0.43 5.05
C LEU A 488 -10.97 0.56 5.17
N LEU A 489 -10.76 1.75 5.74
CA LEU A 489 -11.79 2.78 5.77
C LEU A 489 -12.13 3.24 4.34
N LEU A 490 -11.13 3.54 3.51
CA LEU A 490 -11.38 3.93 2.12
C LEU A 490 -12.04 2.80 1.32
N ALA A 491 -11.62 1.55 1.50
CA ALA A 491 -12.22 0.37 0.89
C ALA A 491 -13.67 0.13 1.30
N MET A 492 -14.00 0.45 2.55
CA MET A 492 -15.37 0.38 3.08
C MET A 492 -16.26 1.49 2.48
N LEU A 493 -15.68 2.66 2.17
CA LEU A 493 -16.42 3.77 1.55
C LEU A 493 -16.72 3.56 0.06
N VAL A 494 -15.99 2.69 -0.64
CA VAL A 494 -16.08 2.52 -2.11
C VAL A 494 -16.57 1.14 -2.49
N TYR A 495 -17.85 1.05 -2.84
CA TYR A 495 -18.45 -0.17 -3.40
C TYR A 495 -18.64 -0.06 -4.91
N ARG A 496 -18.87 1.16 -5.41
CA ARG A 496 -19.09 1.47 -6.82
C ARG A 496 -18.23 2.63 -7.30
N VAL A 497 -18.21 2.85 -8.61
CA VAL A 497 -17.48 3.95 -9.25
C VAL A 497 -18.00 5.31 -8.77
N GLU A 498 -19.31 5.41 -8.49
CA GLU A 498 -19.94 6.62 -7.99
C GLU A 498 -19.44 7.00 -6.58
N ASP A 499 -19.13 6.02 -5.73
CA ASP A 499 -18.56 6.29 -4.42
C ASP A 499 -17.16 6.92 -4.54
N VAL A 500 -16.35 6.44 -5.49
CA VAL A 500 -15.04 7.03 -5.78
C VAL A 500 -15.20 8.47 -6.27
N HIS A 501 -16.21 8.72 -7.10
CA HIS A 501 -16.53 10.07 -7.55
C HIS A 501 -16.90 10.97 -6.36
N GLU A 502 -17.72 10.48 -5.43
CA GLU A 502 -18.07 11.20 -4.20
C GLU A 502 -16.83 11.52 -3.35
N LEU A 503 -15.90 10.58 -3.18
CA LEU A 503 -14.65 10.84 -2.46
C LEU A 503 -13.82 11.97 -3.11
N ARG A 504 -13.80 12.05 -4.44
CA ARG A 504 -13.14 13.15 -5.17
C ARG A 504 -13.86 14.47 -5.00
N LEU A 505 -15.19 14.48 -5.09
CA LEU A 505 -16.01 15.68 -4.86
C LEU A 505 -15.79 16.24 -3.44
N ARG A 506 -15.56 15.38 -2.45
CA ARG A 506 -15.26 15.76 -1.07
C ARG A 506 -13.80 16.13 -0.83
N GLY A 507 -12.94 16.05 -1.85
CA GLY A 507 -11.50 16.33 -1.76
C GLY A 507 -10.72 15.31 -0.92
N LEU A 508 -11.29 14.13 -0.66
CA LEU A 508 -10.60 13.03 0.03
C LEU A 508 -9.62 12.32 -0.90
N LEU A 509 -10.01 12.15 -2.16
CA LEU A 509 -9.13 11.72 -3.23
C LEU A 509 -8.86 12.91 -4.15
N VAL A 510 -7.60 13.21 -4.39
CA VAL A 510 -7.17 14.43 -5.12
C VAL A 510 -6.17 14.07 -6.22
N GLY A 511 -6.10 14.92 -7.26
CA GLY A 511 -5.16 14.76 -8.38
C GLY A 511 -5.85 14.67 -9.74
N GLY A 512 -5.22 15.26 -10.76
CA GLY A 512 -5.75 15.34 -12.13
C GLY A 512 -5.22 14.28 -13.11
N SER A 513 -4.20 13.50 -12.73
CA SER A 513 -3.57 12.46 -13.56
C SER A 513 -3.35 11.15 -12.80
N GLY A 514 -4.06 10.96 -11.68
CA GLY A 514 -3.99 9.74 -10.87
C GLY A 514 -4.73 8.57 -11.49
N LEU A 515 -4.98 7.53 -10.70
CA LEU A 515 -5.80 6.39 -11.14
C LEU A 515 -7.17 6.87 -11.63
N THR A 516 -7.77 6.21 -12.62
CA THR A 516 -9.18 6.40 -12.99
C THR A 516 -10.11 5.99 -11.84
N ASN A 517 -11.41 6.30 -11.94
CA ASN A 517 -12.34 5.88 -10.88
C ASN A 517 -12.45 4.35 -10.81
N GLU A 518 -12.42 3.68 -11.95
CA GLU A 518 -12.44 2.23 -12.08
C GLU A 518 -11.17 1.57 -11.52
N GLU A 519 -10.00 2.17 -11.81
CA GLU A 519 -8.74 1.72 -11.23
C GLU A 519 -8.68 1.95 -9.72
N ALA A 520 -9.15 3.10 -9.24
CA ALA A 520 -9.21 3.39 -7.81
C ALA A 520 -10.17 2.45 -7.08
N LEU A 521 -11.35 2.15 -7.66
CA LEU A 521 -12.27 1.15 -7.13
C LEU A 521 -11.58 -0.22 -7.03
N ARG A 522 -10.98 -0.70 -8.13
CA ARG A 522 -10.22 -1.97 -8.13
C ARG A 522 -9.13 -2.00 -7.07
N PHE A 523 -8.35 -0.92 -6.98
CA PHE A 523 -7.31 -0.77 -5.97
C PHE A 523 -7.87 -0.94 -4.56
N PHE A 524 -8.91 -0.19 -4.18
CA PHE A 524 -9.47 -0.27 -2.84
C PHE A 524 -10.15 -1.61 -2.55
N THR A 525 -10.82 -2.21 -3.52
CA THR A 525 -11.44 -3.53 -3.34
C THR A 525 -10.42 -4.63 -3.02
N SER A 526 -9.17 -4.49 -3.47
CA SER A 526 -8.10 -5.46 -3.16
C SER A 526 -7.74 -5.54 -1.67
N PHE A 527 -8.15 -4.56 -0.86
CA PHE A 527 -7.84 -4.49 0.58
C PHE A 527 -8.97 -4.92 1.51
N GLN A 528 -10.12 -5.35 0.99
CA GLN A 528 -11.27 -5.76 1.83
C GLN A 528 -10.94 -6.96 2.75
N GLY A 529 -9.95 -7.78 2.37
CA GLY A 529 -9.47 -8.90 3.18
C GLY A 529 -8.35 -8.57 4.19
N LEU A 530 -7.97 -7.29 4.33
CA LEU A 530 -6.92 -6.90 5.27
C LEU A 530 -7.32 -7.16 6.73
N ARG A 531 -6.31 -7.44 7.57
CA ARG A 531 -6.47 -7.51 9.02
C ARG A 531 -6.98 -6.16 9.56
N LEU A 532 -8.06 -6.19 10.34
CA LEU A 532 -8.67 -4.99 10.90
C LEU A 532 -7.74 -4.29 11.90
N GLY A 533 -7.39 -3.03 11.62
CA GLY A 533 -6.57 -2.20 12.49
C GLY A 533 -7.37 -1.45 13.56
N SER A 534 -6.67 -0.95 14.58
CA SER A 534 -7.28 -0.32 15.77
C SER A 534 -8.08 0.94 15.43
N TYR A 535 -7.58 1.78 14.51
CA TYR A 535 -8.30 3.00 14.12
C TYR A 535 -9.56 2.68 13.33
N TYR A 536 -9.49 1.73 12.38
CA TYR A 536 -10.66 1.28 11.63
C TYR A 536 -11.73 0.77 12.59
N TYR A 537 -11.36 -0.15 13.49
CA TYR A 537 -12.26 -0.70 14.50
C TYR A 537 -12.89 0.40 15.37
N HIS A 538 -12.08 1.36 15.83
CA HIS A 538 -12.56 2.48 16.65
C HIS A 538 -13.59 3.34 15.90
N ILE A 539 -13.32 3.70 14.64
CA ILE A 539 -14.25 4.47 13.81
C ILE A 539 -15.54 3.68 13.56
N MET A 540 -15.47 2.37 13.30
CA MET A 540 -16.66 1.54 13.11
C MET A 540 -17.55 1.54 14.36
N VAL A 541 -16.95 1.39 15.55
CA VAL A 541 -17.69 1.47 16.83
C VAL A 541 -18.33 2.84 17.01
N GLN A 542 -17.64 3.93 16.65
CA GLN A 542 -18.19 5.28 16.73
C GLN A 542 -19.37 5.50 15.76
N ILE A 543 -19.27 4.97 14.53
CA ILE A 543 -20.34 5.03 13.53
C ILE A 543 -21.57 4.27 14.01
N GLU A 544 -21.41 3.05 14.52
CA GLU A 544 -22.55 2.25 15.01
C GLU A 544 -23.25 2.95 16.19
N ARG A 545 -22.49 3.50 17.14
CA ARG A 545 -23.08 4.29 18.24
C ARG A 545 -23.83 5.53 17.75
N TYR A 546 -23.32 6.19 16.72
CA TYR A 546 -24.01 7.31 16.10
C TYR A 546 -25.32 6.85 15.44
N ARG A 547 -25.30 5.72 14.72
CA ARG A 547 -26.47 5.12 14.10
C ARG A 547 -27.54 4.78 15.14
N ASP A 548 -27.18 4.14 16.25
CA ASP A 548 -28.09 3.84 17.36
C ASP A 548 -28.70 5.12 17.98
N ARG A 549 -27.85 6.12 18.26
CA ARG A 549 -28.30 7.41 18.80
C ARG A 549 -29.22 8.14 17.82
N SER A 550 -28.92 8.12 16.53
CA SER A 550 -29.71 8.75 15.48
C SER A 550 -31.07 8.08 15.34
N ARG A 551 -31.12 6.74 15.33
CA ARG A 551 -32.37 5.96 15.36
C ARG A 551 -33.24 6.31 16.57
N MET A 552 -32.64 6.38 17.76
CA MET A 552 -33.35 6.80 18.97
C MET A 552 -33.87 8.24 18.88
N LYS A 553 -33.07 9.18 18.36
CA LYS A 553 -33.50 10.57 18.14
C LYS A 553 -34.68 10.65 17.16
N THR A 554 -34.60 9.97 16.03
CA THR A 554 -35.68 9.92 15.04
C THR A 554 -36.94 9.32 15.65
N MET A 555 -36.84 8.20 16.36
CA MET A 555 -37.98 7.58 17.06
C MET A 555 -38.62 8.54 18.08
N LEU A 556 -37.81 9.26 18.87
CA LEU A 556 -38.29 10.25 19.84
C LEU A 556 -38.96 11.45 19.16
N LEU A 557 -38.38 11.98 18.08
CA LEU A 557 -38.96 13.10 17.31
C LEU A 557 -40.28 12.70 16.63
N THR A 558 -40.35 11.51 16.02
CA THR A 558 -41.58 10.98 15.42
C THR A 558 -42.65 10.75 16.48
N SER A 559 -42.29 10.20 17.64
CA SER A 559 -43.22 10.05 18.78
C SER A 559 -43.74 11.41 19.27
N PHE A 560 -42.87 12.39 19.47
CA PHE A 560 -43.26 13.75 19.84
C PHE A 560 -44.18 14.40 18.81
N HIS A 561 -43.90 14.21 17.52
CA HIS A 561 -44.73 14.74 16.43
C HIS A 561 -46.11 14.07 16.41
N ASN A 562 -46.16 12.73 16.49
CA ASN A 562 -47.41 11.96 16.48
C ASN A 562 -48.29 12.26 17.70
N HIS A 563 -47.68 12.57 18.84
CA HIS A 563 -48.38 12.91 20.08
C HIS A 563 -48.47 14.42 20.35
N LYS A 564 -48.12 15.28 19.40
CA LYS A 564 -48.04 16.75 19.61
C LYS A 564 -49.35 17.36 20.12
N LYS A 565 -50.50 16.87 19.63
CA LYS A 565 -51.83 17.32 20.10
C LYS A 565 -52.11 16.90 21.55
N THR A 566 -51.77 15.67 21.90
CA THR A 566 -51.93 15.13 23.27
C THR A 566 -51.03 15.87 24.25
N ILE A 567 -49.77 16.13 23.87
CA ILE A 567 -48.81 16.88 24.68
C ILE A 567 -49.30 18.32 24.90
N ALA A 568 -49.80 18.98 23.86
CA ALA A 568 -50.36 20.33 23.97
C ALA A 568 -51.58 20.38 24.93
N ALA A 569 -52.45 19.37 24.89
CA ALA A 569 -53.59 19.28 25.80
C ALA A 569 -53.17 19.11 27.27
N VAL A 570 -52.17 18.27 27.54
CA VAL A 570 -51.63 18.06 28.90
C VAL A 570 -50.99 19.34 29.43
N VAL A 571 -50.16 20.01 28.63
CA VAL A 571 -49.50 21.28 29.03
C VAL A 571 -50.54 22.37 29.31
N SER A 572 -51.57 22.47 28.46
CA SER A 572 -52.69 23.39 28.70
C SER A 572 -53.43 23.08 30.01
N GLY A 573 -53.71 21.81 30.27
CA GLY A 573 -54.33 21.37 31.53
C GLY A 573 -53.50 21.73 32.77
N ILE A 574 -52.18 21.51 32.73
CA ILE A 574 -51.26 21.88 33.82
C ILE A 574 -51.29 23.40 34.05
N GLY A 575 -51.30 24.20 32.99
CA GLY A 575 -51.38 25.67 33.09
C GLY A 575 -52.67 26.15 33.76
N VAL A 576 -53.80 25.52 33.46
CA VAL A 576 -55.09 25.83 34.10
C VAL A 576 -55.03 25.51 35.59
N VAL A 577 -54.51 24.33 35.98
CA VAL A 577 -54.38 23.93 37.38
C VAL A 577 -53.44 24.88 38.15
N ALA A 578 -52.30 25.25 37.56
CA ALA A 578 -51.37 26.20 38.16
C ALA A 578 -52.02 27.58 38.40
N THR A 579 -52.86 28.03 37.47
CA THR A 579 -53.60 29.30 37.59
C THR A 579 -54.64 29.24 38.71
N ILE A 580 -55.36 28.12 38.84
CA ILE A 580 -56.33 27.89 39.94
C ILE A 580 -55.61 27.88 41.30
N ILE A 581 -54.48 27.18 41.40
CA ILE A 581 -53.70 27.15 42.64
C ILE A 581 -53.17 28.55 42.99
N GLY A 582 -52.63 29.28 42.00
CA GLY A 582 -52.14 30.65 42.20
C GLY A 582 -53.24 31.61 42.68
N THR A 583 -54.45 31.50 42.11
CA THR A 583 -55.61 32.30 42.55
C THR A 583 -56.08 31.93 43.95
N LEU A 584 -56.15 30.64 44.29
CA LEU A 584 -56.49 30.18 45.65
C LEU A 584 -55.48 30.65 46.69
N VAL A 585 -54.18 30.55 46.39
CA VAL A 585 -53.11 31.06 47.28
C VAL A 585 -53.20 32.58 47.42
N GLY A 586 -53.43 33.31 46.32
CA GLY A 586 -53.62 34.77 46.36
C GLY A 586 -54.82 35.19 47.21
N MET A 587 -55.94 34.45 47.13
CA MET A 587 -57.10 34.67 48.00
C MET A 587 -56.79 34.37 49.47
N LEU A 588 -56.07 33.28 49.76
CA LEU A 588 -55.65 32.94 51.13
C LEU A 588 -54.73 34.00 51.74
N VAL A 589 -53.83 34.59 50.95
CA VAL A 589 -52.96 35.69 51.38
C VAL A 589 -53.76 36.95 51.68
N ARG A 590 -54.71 37.34 50.81
CA ARG A 590 -55.62 38.47 51.06
C ARG A 590 -56.52 38.26 52.29
N LEU A 591 -57.03 37.04 52.49
CA LEU A 591 -57.81 36.68 53.68
C LEU A 591 -56.97 36.74 54.97
N LYS A 592 -55.68 36.42 54.90
CA LYS A 592 -54.75 36.61 56.03
C LYS A 592 -54.44 38.09 56.28
N SER A 593 -54.31 38.93 55.25
CA SER A 593 -54.04 40.37 55.42
C SER A 593 -55.26 41.17 55.87
N LEU A 594 -56.48 40.65 55.72
CA LEU A 594 -57.72 41.23 56.25
C LEU A 594 -58.00 40.83 57.71
N LYS A 595 -57.25 39.86 58.25
CA LYS A 595 -57.34 39.38 59.64
C LYS A 595 -56.20 39.90 60.54
N ALA A 596 -55.22 40.59 59.98
CA ALA A 596 -54.21 41.38 60.68
C ALA A 596 -54.61 42.85 60.59
#